data_AF-G2DH57-F1
#
_entry.id   AF-G2DH57-F1
#
_cell.length_a   1.000
_cell.length_b   1.000
_cell.length_c   1.000
_cell.angle_alpha   90.00
_cell.angle_beta   90.00
_cell.angle_gamma   90.00
#
_symmetry.space_group_name_H-M   'P 1'
#
loop_
_entity.id
_entity.type
_entity.pdbx_description
1 polymer ?
#
loop_
_entity_poly.entity_id
_entity_poly.type
_entity_poly.pdbx_seq_one_letter_code
_entity_poly.pdbx_strand_id
1 'polypeptide(L)' 'MVMEELQGEPILLHALPTLLRLSESQHANLRADAAHYLGLCGTNAARPRLQELLDDEHPDVREIAADSLQEID' A
#
# COMPACT_ATOMS: atom_id res chain seq x y z
N MET A 1 -20.00 13.29 4.21
CA MET A 1 -19.37 12.06 3.71
C MET A 1 -17.93 12.13 4.18
N VAL A 2 -17.68 11.59 5.37
CA VAL A 2 -16.40 11.72 6.10
C VAL A 2 -15.76 10.34 6.05
N MET A 3 -14.70 10.19 5.27
CA MET A 3 -13.85 8.99 5.26
C MET A 3 -12.70 9.20 6.28
N GLU A 4 -13.02 9.44 7.56
CA GLU A 4 -12.00 9.55 8.62
C GLU A 4 -11.98 8.33 9.57
N GLU A 5 -12.88 7.35 9.41
CA GLU A 5 -13.07 6.25 10.40
C GLU A 5 -12.38 4.92 10.04
N LEU A 6 -11.28 4.93 9.27
CA LEU A 6 -10.48 3.72 9.04
C LEU A 6 -9.05 3.78 9.59
N GLN A 7 -8.69 4.89 10.25
CA GLN A 7 -7.40 4.99 10.92
C GLN A 7 -7.41 4.13 12.20
N GLY A 8 -6.85 2.91 12.09
CA GLY A 8 -6.49 2.09 13.25
C GLY A 8 -7.31 0.81 13.49
N GLU A 9 -8.13 0.35 12.54
CA GLU A 9 -8.86 -0.91 12.72
C GLU A 9 -7.94 -2.15 12.47
N PRO A 10 -7.84 -3.11 13.41
CA PRO A 10 -7.01 -4.34 13.28
C PRO A 10 -7.30 -5.20 12.05
N ILE A 11 -8.38 -4.91 11.31
CA ILE A 11 -8.72 -5.52 10.02
C ILE A 11 -7.66 -5.28 8.95
N LEU A 12 -7.02 -4.10 8.90
CA LEU A 12 -6.03 -3.81 7.86
C LEU A 12 -4.74 -4.61 8.06
N LEU A 13 -4.36 -4.89 9.32
CA LEU A 13 -3.24 -5.79 9.61
C LEU A 13 -3.51 -7.23 9.16
N HIS A 14 -4.76 -7.71 9.31
CA HIS A 14 -5.15 -9.02 8.78
C HIS A 14 -5.13 -9.08 7.25
N ALA A 15 -5.29 -7.94 6.58
CA ALA A 15 -5.22 -7.86 5.12
C ALA A 15 -3.78 -7.84 4.58
N LEU A 16 -2.76 -7.61 5.44
CA LEU A 16 -1.36 -7.46 5.01
C LEU A 16 -0.87 -8.58 4.07
N PRO A 17 -1.07 -9.89 4.34
CA PRO A 17 -0.64 -10.94 3.42
C PRO A 17 -1.34 -10.88 2.05
N THR A 18 -2.62 -10.48 2.04
CA THR A 18 -3.39 -10.34 0.79
C THR A 18 -2.90 -9.14 0.00
N LEU A 19 -2.64 -8.01 0.66
CA LEU A 19 -2.13 -6.79 0.03
C LEU A 19 -0.72 -7.01 -0.54
N LEU A 20 0.16 -7.69 0.19
CA LEU A 20 1.49 -8.08 -0.30
C LEU A 20 1.37 -8.89 -1.60
N ARG A 21 0.49 -9.90 -1.65
CA ARG A 21 0.25 -10.67 -2.88
C ARG A 21 -0.34 -9.82 -4.01
N LEU A 22 -1.28 -8.92 -3.71
CA LEU A 22 -1.87 -8.04 -4.75
C LEU A 22 -0.85 -7.05 -5.32
N SER A 23 0.12 -6.63 -4.51
CA SER A 23 1.21 -5.78 -4.97
C SER A 23 2.13 -6.46 -5.99
N GLU A 24 2.05 -7.78 -6.16
CA GLU A 24 2.78 -8.56 -7.18
C GLU A 24 1.93 -8.86 -8.43
N SER A 25 0.71 -8.30 -8.50
CA SER A 25 -0.19 -8.53 -9.62
C SER A 25 0.41 -8.10 -10.97
N GLN A 26 0.08 -8.85 -12.03
CA GLN A 26 0.38 -8.44 -13.41
C GLN A 26 -0.35 -7.14 -13.82
N HIS A 27 -1.41 -6.76 -13.10
CA HIS A 27 -2.21 -5.58 -13.39
C HIS A 27 -1.73 -4.40 -12.54
N ALA A 28 -1.21 -3.35 -13.18
CA ALA A 28 -0.67 -2.17 -12.51
C ALA A 28 -1.66 -1.48 -11.57
N ASN A 29 -2.95 -1.42 -11.93
CA ASN A 29 -3.99 -0.86 -11.06
C ASN A 29 -4.14 -1.63 -9.74
N LEU A 30 -4.02 -2.97 -9.76
CA LEU A 30 -4.07 -3.77 -8.52
C LEU A 30 -2.81 -3.56 -7.67
N ARG A 31 -1.65 -3.33 -8.30
CA ARG A 31 -0.42 -3.00 -7.57
C ARG A 31 -0.51 -1.63 -6.92
N ALA A 32 -1.04 -0.64 -7.64
CA ALA A 32 -1.32 0.70 -7.14
C ALA A 32 -2.29 0.67 -5.95
N ASP A 33 -3.44 0.00 -6.10
CA ASP A 33 -4.42 -0.15 -5.01
C ASP A 33 -3.77 -0.83 -3.79
N ALA A 34 -2.99 -1.89 -4.02
CA ALA A 34 -2.27 -2.58 -2.95
C ALA A 34 -1.26 -1.66 -2.26
N ALA A 35 -0.49 -0.86 -2.99
CA ALA A 35 0.43 0.12 -2.43
C ALA A 35 -0.30 1.12 -1.52
N HIS A 36 -1.41 1.67 -2.00
CA HIS A 36 -2.22 2.62 -1.23
C HIS A 36 -2.70 2.00 0.10
N TYR A 37 -3.31 0.81 0.05
CA TYR A 37 -3.78 0.14 1.26
C TYR A 37 -2.66 -0.31 2.19
N LEU A 38 -1.48 -0.66 1.66
CA LEU A 38 -0.28 -0.95 2.45
C LEU A 38 0.18 0.29 3.26
N GLY A 39 0.08 1.49 2.66
CA GLY A 39 0.24 2.79 3.36
C GLY A 39 -0.70 2.91 4.55
N LEU A 40 -1.99 2.74 4.29
CA LEU A 40 -3.06 2.84 5.29
C LEU A 40 -2.98 1.79 6.41
N CYS A 41 -2.31 0.65 6.19
CA CYS A 41 -2.05 -0.31 7.27
C CYS A 41 -1.18 0.29 8.39
N GLY A 42 -0.42 1.36 8.13
CA GLY A 42 0.37 2.09 9.13
C GLY A 42 1.42 1.23 9.83
N THR A 43 1.88 0.15 9.18
CA THR A 43 2.80 -0.82 9.77
C THR A 43 4.14 -0.82 9.07
N ASN A 44 5.22 -0.83 9.85
CA ASN A 44 6.58 -0.99 9.33
C ASN A 44 6.78 -2.29 8.54
N ALA A 45 5.91 -3.30 8.70
CA ALA A 45 5.95 -4.52 7.91
C ALA A 45 5.64 -4.29 6.42
N ALA A 46 4.92 -3.22 6.07
CA ALA A 46 4.60 -2.87 4.67
C ALA A 46 5.73 -2.08 3.99
N ARG A 47 6.61 -1.44 4.76
CA ARG A 47 7.66 -0.53 4.28
C ARG A 47 8.61 -1.16 3.24
N PRO A 48 9.14 -2.39 3.42
CA PRO A 48 10.02 -2.98 2.41
C PRO A 48 9.34 -3.15 1.07
N ARG A 49 8.07 -3.58 1.06
CA ARG A 49 7.34 -3.78 -0.18
C ARG A 49 7.05 -2.46 -0.89
N LEU A 50 6.67 -1.42 -0.14
CA LEU A 50 6.47 -0.08 -0.69
C LEU A 50 7.77 0.50 -1.28
N GLN A 51 8.93 0.24 -0.66
CA GLN A 51 10.22 0.64 -1.21
C GLN A 51 10.53 -0.05 -2.55
N GLU A 52 10.22 -1.33 -2.69
CA GLU A 52 10.37 -2.04 -3.97
C GLU A 52 9.47 -1.46 -5.07
N LEU A 53 8.25 -1.02 -4.72
CA LEU A 53 7.30 -0.44 -5.66
C LEU A 53 7.71 0.96 -6.17
N LEU A 54 8.70 1.60 -5.54
CA LEU A 54 9.29 2.84 -6.07
C LEU A 54 10.00 2.63 -7.41
N ASP A 55 10.40 1.39 -7.71
CA ASP A 55 11.04 1.01 -8.96
C ASP A 55 10.07 0.29 -9.92
N ASP A 56 8.75 0.32 -9.65
CA ASP A 56 7.74 -0.33 -10.51
C ASP A 56 7.76 0.24 -11.93
N GLU A 57 7.48 -0.61 -12.93
CA GLU A 57 7.39 -0.23 -14.34
C GLU A 57 6.35 0.89 -14.58
N HIS A 58 5.25 0.89 -13.82
CA HIS A 58 4.14 1.79 -14.03
C HIS A 58 4.27 3.07 -13.18
N PRO A 59 4.17 4.27 -13.77
CA PRO A 59 4.35 5.54 -13.06
C PRO A 59 3.40 5.71 -11.86
N ASP A 60 2.12 5.40 -12.04
CA ASP A 60 1.13 5.54 -10.97
C ASP A 60 1.45 4.68 -9.74
N VAL A 61 2.02 3.48 -9.95
CA VAL A 61 2.41 2.60 -8.85
C VAL A 61 3.57 3.22 -8.05
N ARG A 62 4.54 3.83 -8.75
CA ARG A 62 5.67 4.52 -8.11
C ARG A 62 5.21 5.74 -7.31
N GLU A 63 4.30 6.53 -7.87
CA GLU A 63 3.74 7.72 -7.22
C GLU A 63 3.01 7.32 -5.92
N ILE A 64 2.10 6.35 -6.00
CA ILE A 64 1.34 5.89 -4.84
C ILE A 64 2.27 5.26 -3.79
N ALA A 65 3.28 4.50 -4.20
CA ALA A 65 4.24 3.93 -3.27
C ALA A 65 5.03 5.02 -2.50
N ALA A 66 5.42 6.10 -3.19
CA ALA A 66 6.10 7.23 -2.56
C ALA A 66 5.21 7.97 -1.57
N ASP A 67 3.93 8.17 -1.91
CA ASP A 67 2.96 8.79 -1.02
C ASP A 67 2.67 7.91 0.20
N SER A 68 2.42 6.61 -0.01
CA SER A 68 2.17 5.65 1.06
C SER A 68 3.36 5.48 2.01
N LEU A 69 4.60 5.67 1.55
CA LEU A 69 5.76 5.67 2.45
C LEU A 69 5.77 6.89 3.39
N GLN A 70 5.25 8.03 2.95
CA GLN A 70 5.11 9.23 3.81
C GLN A 70 4.04 9.02 4.89
N GLU A 71 3.04 8.17 4.64
CA GLU A 71 1.98 7.85 5.61
C GLU A 71 2.42 6.86 6.71
N ILE A 72 3.49 6.09 6.49
CA ILE A 72 4.02 5.10 7.46
C ILE A 72 5.16 5.68 8.34
N ASP A 73 5.60 6.93 8.10
CA ASP A 73 6.54 7.65 8.97
C ASP A 73 5.87 8.24 10.22
#